data_AF-A0A839DVZ3-F1
#
_entry.id   AF-A0A839DVZ3-F1
#
_cell.length_a   1.000
_cell.length_b   1.000
_cell.length_c   1.000
_cell.angle_alpha   90.00
_cell.angle_beta   90.00
_cell.angle_gamma   90.00
#
_symmetry.space_group_name_H-M   'P 1'
#
loop_
_entity.id
_entity.type
_entity.pdbx_description
1 polymer ?
#
loop_
_entity_poly.entity_id
_entity_poly.type
_entity_poly.pdbx_seq_one_letter_code
_entity_poly.pdbx_strand_id
1 'polypeptide(L)'
;MSQPEPPIQPGSLTEEGQQELIQQIGRVIVQMLPPGWQEASVEYRAVGSHRELAAQLQAPNGTLVPLTPPAEIEPMFDELRHGMHQPERGTWISALYQLQRPGSYSVDFNGDYEPSWRGVPTTAEFDAELHHYPRAEHNIPGWLAERAGLPTSDVGNADVTELRKAEVFDGADGAGRPVADRPVVGPQERAQIIEYLERAPIVLAARSYDTDQLDPEAAASVPLTFHTDGDWIWPGAVGYYLRRHNVPPETELVEHIRRQGFQVPEVGEQTRELAVSAITGEHGG
;
A
#
# COMPACT_ATOMS: atom_id res chain seq x y z
N MET A 1 -28.24 11.95 34.80
CA MET A 1 -26.86 11.54 35.09
C MET A 1 -26.53 10.44 34.12
N SER A 2 -25.88 10.79 33.00
CA SER A 2 -25.41 9.78 32.05
C SER A 2 -24.28 9.01 32.72
N GLN A 3 -24.42 7.70 32.84
CA GLN A 3 -23.32 6.85 33.27
C GLN A 3 -22.18 6.99 32.23
N PRO A 4 -20.91 7.02 32.65
CA PRO A 4 -19.81 6.89 31.70
C PRO A 4 -19.96 5.54 30.99
N GLU A 5 -19.98 5.57 29.67
CA GLU A 5 -19.96 4.35 28.86
C GLU A 5 -18.73 3.51 29.23
N PRO A 6 -18.88 2.18 29.35
CA PRO A 6 -17.74 1.32 29.66
C PRO A 6 -16.65 1.49 28.59
N PRO A 7 -15.36 1.39 28.95
CA PRO A 7 -14.28 1.50 27.99
C PRO A 7 -14.46 0.47 26.87
N ILE A 8 -14.36 0.93 25.62
CA ILE A 8 -14.48 0.08 24.43
C ILE A 8 -13.43 -1.02 24.52
N GLN A 9 -13.87 -2.27 24.36
CA GLN A 9 -12.96 -3.41 24.34
C GLN A 9 -12.21 -3.43 23.00
N PRO A 10 -10.92 -3.82 22.96
CA PRO A 10 -10.19 -3.92 21.71
C PRO A 10 -10.96 -4.77 20.68
N GLY A 11 -11.20 -4.21 19.49
CA GLY A 11 -11.94 -4.89 18.43
C GLY A 11 -13.46 -5.00 18.61
N SER A 12 -14.06 -4.30 19.57
CA SER A 12 -15.52 -4.35 19.80
C SER A 12 -16.33 -3.30 19.03
N LEU A 13 -15.68 -2.48 18.19
CA LEU A 13 -16.35 -1.42 17.45
C LEU A 13 -16.98 -1.97 16.17
N THR A 14 -18.29 -1.75 15.99
CA THR A 14 -18.98 -2.10 14.75
C THR A 14 -18.61 -1.13 13.62
N GLU A 15 -18.83 -1.52 12.37
CA GLU A 15 -18.63 -0.61 11.22
C GLU A 15 -19.45 0.68 11.38
N GLU A 16 -20.68 0.59 11.90
CA GLU A 16 -21.53 1.73 12.21
C GLU A 16 -20.90 2.64 13.28
N GLY A 17 -20.43 2.06 14.40
CA GLY A 17 -19.75 2.83 15.46
C GLY A 17 -18.45 3.47 14.99
N GLN A 18 -17.70 2.80 14.10
CA GLN A 18 -16.52 3.35 13.45
C GLN A 18 -16.87 4.58 12.60
N GLN A 19 -17.91 4.49 11.77
CA GLN A 19 -18.38 5.60 10.95
C GLN A 19 -18.91 6.76 11.81
N GLU A 20 -19.62 6.48 12.89
CA GLU A 20 -20.11 7.49 13.83
C GLU A 20 -18.96 8.26 14.50
N LEU A 21 -17.92 7.56 14.98
CA LEU A 21 -16.72 8.18 15.55
C LEU A 21 -15.98 9.03 14.51
N ILE A 22 -15.77 8.51 13.30
CA ILE A 22 -15.13 9.25 12.19
C ILE A 22 -15.89 10.55 11.88
N GLN A 23 -17.22 10.50 11.83
CA GLN A 23 -18.04 11.69 11.60
C GLN A 23 -18.00 12.66 12.79
N GLN A 24 -17.95 12.14 14.02
CA GLN A 24 -17.84 12.99 15.20
C GLN A 24 -16.49 13.73 15.22
N ILE A 25 -15.38 13.05 14.89
CA ILE A 25 -14.06 13.67 14.73
C ILE A 25 -14.14 14.79 13.69
N GLY A 26 -14.71 14.51 12.52
CA GLY A 26 -14.90 15.50 11.45
C GLY A 26 -15.69 16.73 11.90
N ARG A 27 -16.76 16.55 12.70
CA ARG A 27 -17.54 17.66 13.27
C ARG A 27 -16.70 18.54 14.20
N VAL A 28 -15.86 17.94 15.05
CA VAL A 28 -14.97 18.70 15.95
C VAL A 28 -13.91 19.47 15.13
N ILE A 29 -13.31 18.83 14.13
CA ILE A 29 -12.33 19.48 13.26
C ILE A 29 -12.98 20.67 12.54
N VAL A 30 -14.16 20.52 11.94
CA VAL A 30 -14.80 21.63 11.22
C VAL A 30 -15.10 22.84 12.12
N GLN A 31 -15.36 22.63 13.42
CA GLN A 31 -15.63 23.71 14.36
C GLN A 31 -14.38 24.57 14.67
N MET A 32 -13.16 24.01 14.57
CA MET A 32 -11.93 24.78 14.76
C MET A 32 -11.45 25.52 13.50
N LEU A 33 -11.97 25.17 12.31
CA LEU A 33 -11.50 25.75 11.06
C LEU A 33 -12.03 27.18 10.85
N PRO A 34 -11.19 28.11 10.35
CA PRO A 34 -11.59 29.50 10.16
C PRO A 34 -12.62 29.67 9.04
N PRO A 35 -13.42 30.76 9.03
CA PRO A 35 -14.32 31.07 7.93
C PRO A 35 -13.59 31.09 6.57
N GLY A 36 -14.17 30.46 5.56
CA GLY A 36 -13.61 30.45 4.20
C GLY A 36 -12.55 29.38 3.92
N TRP A 37 -12.25 28.47 4.87
CA TRP A 37 -11.38 27.31 4.63
C TRP A 37 -11.83 26.51 3.41
N GLN A 38 -10.89 25.94 2.64
CA GLN A 38 -11.19 25.07 1.49
C GLN A 38 -10.75 23.64 1.75
N GLU A 39 -9.51 23.46 2.21
CA GLU A 39 -8.94 22.15 2.51
C GLU A 39 -8.21 22.18 3.85
N ALA A 40 -8.39 21.14 4.65
CA ALA A 40 -7.71 20.95 5.91
C ALA A 40 -7.37 19.47 6.11
N SER A 41 -6.27 19.19 6.79
CA SER A 41 -5.87 17.85 7.16
C SER A 41 -5.56 17.76 8.65
N VAL A 42 -5.86 16.60 9.23
CA VAL A 42 -5.45 16.23 10.58
C VAL A 42 -4.72 14.91 10.50
N GLU A 43 -3.49 14.89 10.99
CA GLU A 43 -2.67 13.70 11.05
C GLU A 43 -2.51 13.30 12.51
N TYR A 44 -2.88 12.06 12.81
CA TYR A 44 -2.71 11.44 14.11
C TYR A 44 -1.73 10.27 13.97
N ARG A 45 -0.80 10.14 14.91
CA ARG A 45 0.17 9.04 14.97
C ARG A 45 0.30 8.56 16.40
N ALA A 46 0.36 7.26 16.57
CA ALA A 46 0.43 6.68 17.89
C ALA A 46 1.17 5.34 17.90
N VAL A 47 1.94 5.13 18.96
CA VAL A 47 2.58 3.84 19.26
C VAL A 47 2.78 3.70 20.75
N GLY A 48 2.33 2.58 21.34
CA GLY A 48 2.43 2.38 22.80
C GLY A 48 1.71 3.51 23.55
N SER A 49 2.45 4.32 24.31
CA SER A 49 1.97 5.56 24.96
C SER A 49 2.25 6.86 24.20
N HIS A 50 3.08 6.83 23.16
CA HIS A 50 3.43 8.02 22.37
C HIS A 50 2.27 8.43 21.48
N ARG A 51 1.88 9.71 21.51
CA ARG A 51 0.79 10.29 20.70
C ARG A 51 1.28 11.58 20.04
N GLU A 52 1.01 11.71 18.75
CA GLU A 52 1.20 12.95 17.99
C GLU A 52 -0.10 13.29 17.29
N LEU A 53 -0.55 14.54 17.43
CA LEU A 53 -1.68 15.07 16.70
C LEU A 53 -1.29 16.40 16.06
N ALA A 54 -1.54 16.52 14.77
CA ALA A 54 -1.20 17.69 13.98
C ALA A 54 -2.36 18.07 13.07
N ALA A 55 -2.71 19.35 13.02
CA ALA A 55 -3.67 19.87 12.07
C ALA A 55 -2.99 20.88 11.13
N GLN A 56 -3.41 20.87 9.86
CA GLN A 56 -2.96 21.82 8.85
C GLN A 56 -4.16 22.31 8.04
N LEU A 57 -4.10 23.58 7.66
CA LEU A 57 -5.03 24.22 6.73
C LEU A 57 -4.28 24.57 5.47
N GLN A 58 -4.81 24.20 4.31
CA GLN A 58 -4.28 24.70 3.05
C GLN A 58 -4.95 26.03 2.71
N ALA A 59 -4.15 27.10 2.71
CA ALA A 59 -4.60 28.41 2.26
C ALA A 59 -4.82 28.39 0.72
N PRO A 60 -5.64 29.30 0.17
CA PRO A 60 -5.93 29.34 -1.27
C PRO A 60 -4.71 29.51 -2.19
N ASN A 61 -3.57 29.96 -1.65
CA ASN A 61 -2.30 30.08 -2.36
C ASN A 61 -1.44 28.80 -2.28
N GLY A 62 -1.99 27.69 -1.76
CA GLY A 62 -1.32 26.41 -1.56
C GLY A 62 -0.45 26.33 -0.29
N THR A 63 -0.35 27.41 0.50
CA THR A 63 0.47 27.41 1.73
C THR A 63 -0.20 26.58 2.81
N LEU A 64 0.56 25.67 3.44
CA LEU A 64 0.12 24.89 4.60
C LEU A 64 0.32 25.71 5.89
N VAL A 65 -0.78 26.00 6.57
CA VAL A 65 -0.82 26.74 7.83
C VAL A 65 -1.09 25.76 8.97
N PRO A 66 -0.17 25.57 9.92
CA PRO A 66 -0.40 24.68 11.05
C PRO A 66 -1.50 25.24 11.95
N LEU A 67 -2.38 24.37 12.40
CA LEU A 67 -3.43 24.67 13.37
C LEU A 67 -3.22 23.86 14.64
N THR A 68 -3.68 24.39 15.77
CA THR A 68 -3.71 23.64 17.03
C THR A 68 -5.04 22.87 17.11
N PRO A 69 -5.02 21.53 17.03
CA PRO A 69 -6.24 20.74 17.17
C PRO A 69 -6.77 20.78 18.61
N PRO A 70 -8.10 20.81 18.82
CA PRO A 70 -8.71 20.60 20.12
C PRO A 70 -8.24 19.31 20.80
N ALA A 71 -7.96 19.37 22.10
CA ALA A 71 -7.47 18.22 22.88
C ALA A 71 -8.46 17.05 22.93
N GLU A 72 -9.75 17.29 22.65
CA GLU A 72 -10.78 16.26 22.58
C GLU A 72 -10.67 15.34 21.35
N ILE A 73 -9.92 15.72 20.31
CA ILE A 73 -9.75 14.91 19.11
C ILE A 73 -8.86 13.68 19.37
N GLU A 74 -7.80 13.84 20.16
CA GLU A 74 -6.86 12.76 20.50
C GLU A 74 -7.54 11.52 21.10
N PRO A 75 -8.34 11.62 22.18
CA PRO A 75 -9.00 10.45 22.75
C PRO A 75 -10.00 9.78 21.81
N MET A 76 -10.58 10.53 20.86
CA MET A 76 -11.48 9.96 19.85
C MET A 76 -10.72 9.11 18.82
N PHE A 77 -9.52 9.54 18.41
CA PHE A 77 -8.64 8.72 17.59
C PHE A 77 -8.11 7.51 18.36
N ASP A 78 -7.80 7.67 19.65
CA ASP A 78 -7.44 6.52 20.51
C ASP A 78 -8.58 5.51 20.56
N GLU A 79 -9.82 5.95 20.79
CA GLU A 79 -11.01 5.10 20.84
C GLU A 79 -11.22 4.36 19.51
N LEU A 80 -11.11 5.10 18.39
CA LEU A 80 -11.18 4.53 17.05
C LEU A 80 -10.08 3.48 16.81
N ARG A 81 -8.85 3.76 17.25
CA ARG A 81 -7.70 2.84 17.13
C ARG A 81 -7.91 1.56 17.93
N HIS A 82 -8.37 1.68 19.18
CA HIS A 82 -8.66 0.53 20.03
C HIS A 82 -9.83 -0.28 19.45
N GLY A 83 -10.88 0.39 18.98
CA GLY A 83 -12.05 -0.24 18.38
C GLY A 83 -11.75 -0.99 17.08
N MET A 84 -10.81 -0.49 16.26
CA MET A 84 -10.41 -1.09 14.99
C MET A 84 -9.33 -2.18 15.11
N HIS A 85 -8.88 -2.49 16.33
CA HIS A 85 -7.95 -3.60 16.55
C HIS A 85 -8.57 -4.94 16.10
N GLN A 86 -7.83 -5.69 15.30
CA GLN A 86 -8.20 -7.05 14.89
C GLN A 86 -7.19 -8.06 15.45
N PRO A 87 -7.64 -9.19 16.02
CA PRO A 87 -6.73 -10.25 16.43
C PRO A 87 -5.81 -10.68 15.28
N GLU A 88 -4.54 -10.94 15.58
CA GLU A 88 -3.51 -11.36 14.63
C GLU A 88 -3.12 -10.34 13.54
N ARG A 89 -3.92 -9.29 13.29
CA ARG A 89 -3.58 -8.18 12.39
C ARG A 89 -3.10 -6.93 13.14
N GLY A 90 -3.55 -6.74 14.38
CA GLY A 90 -3.27 -5.56 15.19
C GLY A 90 -4.15 -4.38 14.80
N THR A 91 -3.63 -3.16 15.01
CA THR A 91 -4.29 -1.91 14.64
C THR A 91 -3.36 -1.01 13.83
N TRP A 92 -3.91 0.07 13.26
CA TRP A 92 -3.19 1.07 12.49
C TRP A 92 -2.32 1.96 13.40
N ILE A 93 -1.22 2.51 12.87
CA ILE A 93 -0.22 3.32 13.59
C ILE A 93 -0.44 4.82 13.37
N SER A 94 -0.92 5.19 12.19
CA SER A 94 -1.19 6.57 11.77
C SER A 94 -2.54 6.68 11.06
N ALA A 95 -3.15 7.85 11.15
CA ALA A 95 -4.38 8.20 10.44
C ALA A 95 -4.24 9.61 9.84
N LEU A 96 -4.58 9.75 8.54
CA LEU A 96 -4.66 11.03 7.85
C LEU A 96 -6.12 11.34 7.52
N TYR A 97 -6.67 12.34 8.20
CA TYR A 97 -8.02 12.82 7.97
C TYR A 97 -7.95 14.05 7.07
N GLN A 98 -8.57 14.00 5.90
CA GLN A 98 -8.63 15.13 4.96
C GLN A 98 -10.06 15.63 4.84
N LEU A 99 -10.23 16.95 4.85
CA LEU A 99 -11.50 17.65 4.72
C LEU A 99 -11.42 18.61 3.55
N GLN A 100 -12.41 18.58 2.67
CA GLN A 100 -12.55 19.50 1.55
C GLN A 100 -13.94 20.12 1.55
N ARG A 101 -14.04 21.42 1.23
CA ARG A 101 -15.33 22.08 1.04
C ARG A 101 -15.90 21.78 -0.37
N PRO A 102 -17.21 21.60 -0.53
CA PRO A 102 -18.25 21.64 0.51
C PRO A 102 -18.58 20.24 1.08
N GLY A 103 -17.84 19.80 2.10
CA GLY A 103 -18.25 18.74 3.03
C GLY A 103 -17.80 17.33 2.68
N SER A 104 -16.89 17.15 1.72
CA SER A 104 -16.23 15.86 1.51
C SER A 104 -15.13 15.65 2.55
N TYR A 105 -14.97 14.40 2.96
CA TYR A 105 -13.85 13.98 3.79
C TYR A 105 -13.36 12.59 3.37
N SER A 106 -12.08 12.33 3.62
CA SER A 106 -11.47 11.01 3.53
C SER A 106 -10.65 10.78 4.80
N VAL A 107 -10.52 9.51 5.19
CA VAL A 107 -9.67 9.11 6.31
C VAL A 107 -8.89 7.89 5.88
N ASP A 108 -7.58 8.03 5.84
CA ASP A 108 -6.66 6.96 5.49
C ASP A 108 -5.97 6.46 6.75
N PHE A 109 -6.04 5.15 6.99
CA PHE A 109 -5.38 4.50 8.13
C PHE A 109 -4.18 3.72 7.62
N ASN A 110 -3.03 3.92 8.23
CA ASN A 110 -1.78 3.24 7.88
C ASN A 110 -1.19 2.54 9.12
N GLY A 111 -1.02 1.23 9.02
CA GLY A 111 -0.26 0.42 9.98
C GLY A 111 1.02 -0.19 9.41
N ASP A 112 1.20 -0.12 8.08
CA ASP A 112 2.18 -0.92 7.35
C ASP A 112 3.48 -0.16 7.09
N TYR A 113 3.40 1.17 6.95
CA TYR A 113 4.55 2.04 6.71
C TYR A 113 4.91 2.86 7.95
N GLU A 114 6.21 3.05 8.21
CA GLU A 114 6.66 3.90 9.31
C GLU A 114 6.24 5.36 9.06
N PRO A 115 5.46 5.98 9.96
CA PRO A 115 5.10 7.38 9.78
C PRO A 115 6.28 8.29 10.13
N SER A 116 6.26 9.51 9.59
CA SER A 116 7.30 10.52 9.88
C SER A 116 7.13 11.13 11.28
N TRP A 117 7.64 10.46 12.32
CA TRP A 117 7.58 10.92 13.70
C TRP A 117 8.21 12.31 13.90
N ARG A 118 7.53 13.20 14.63
CA ARG A 118 8.11 14.49 15.05
C ARG A 118 9.04 14.32 16.24
N GLY A 119 8.65 13.48 17.19
CA GLY A 119 9.49 13.00 18.27
C GLY A 119 9.66 11.50 18.14
N VAL A 120 10.88 11.04 17.90
CA VAL A 120 11.15 9.61 17.70
C VAL A 120 10.76 8.82 18.95
N PRO A 121 9.78 7.89 18.87
CA PRO A 121 9.39 7.07 20.01
C PRO A 121 10.53 6.14 20.44
N THR A 122 10.49 5.74 21.71
CA THR A 122 11.45 4.82 22.30
C THR A 122 11.14 3.37 21.91
N THR A 123 12.16 2.49 21.91
CA THR A 123 11.98 1.04 21.70
C THR A 123 10.93 0.43 22.63
N ALA A 124 10.85 0.90 23.89
CA ALA A 124 9.86 0.44 24.86
C ALA A 124 8.41 0.77 24.44
N GLU A 125 8.19 1.86 23.69
CA GLU A 125 6.85 2.21 23.19
C GLU A 125 6.45 1.32 22.01
N PHE A 126 7.38 0.98 21.12
CA PHE A 126 7.15 0.00 20.05
C PHE A 126 6.93 -1.41 20.58
N ASP A 127 7.67 -1.82 21.62
CA ASP A 127 7.44 -3.09 22.31
C ASP A 127 6.07 -3.11 22.99
N ALA A 128 5.71 -2.05 23.72
CA ALA A 128 4.39 -1.92 24.34
C ALA A 128 3.24 -1.95 23.33
N GLU A 129 3.43 -1.37 22.14
CA GLU A 129 2.47 -1.44 21.03
C GLU A 129 2.17 -2.89 20.62
N LEU A 130 3.20 -3.72 20.44
CA LEU A 130 3.04 -5.12 20.05
C LEU A 130 2.41 -5.97 21.16
N HIS A 131 2.67 -5.61 22.42
CA HIS A 131 2.02 -6.25 23.56
C HIS A 131 0.52 -5.89 23.68
N HIS A 132 0.17 -4.62 23.44
CA HIS A 132 -1.20 -4.13 23.59
C HIS A 132 -2.08 -4.45 22.38
N TYR A 133 -1.49 -4.45 21.18
CA TYR A 133 -2.14 -4.82 19.92
C TYR A 133 -1.39 -5.96 19.25
N PRO A 134 -1.60 -7.22 19.70
CA PRO A 134 -0.86 -8.36 19.21
C PRO A 134 -1.14 -8.63 17.73
N ARG A 135 -0.07 -8.95 17.00
CA ARG A 135 -0.06 -9.27 15.58
C ARG A 135 0.58 -10.65 15.39
N ALA A 136 0.16 -11.41 14.39
CA ALA A 136 0.90 -12.58 13.93
C ALA A 136 2.27 -12.13 13.41
N GLU A 137 3.30 -12.98 13.54
CA GLU A 137 4.68 -12.62 13.18
C GLU A 137 4.80 -12.07 11.75
N HIS A 138 4.07 -12.66 10.79
CA HIS A 138 4.03 -12.22 9.38
C HIS A 138 3.25 -10.91 9.15
N ASN A 139 2.45 -10.46 10.12
CA ASN A 139 1.70 -9.20 10.08
C ASN A 139 2.39 -8.07 10.86
N ILE A 140 3.59 -8.32 11.41
CA ILE A 140 4.41 -7.26 12.02
C ILE A 140 5.26 -6.65 10.90
N PRO A 141 5.05 -5.36 10.55
CA PRO A 141 5.91 -4.69 9.58
C PRO A 141 7.37 -4.70 10.03
N GLY A 142 8.31 -4.87 9.09
CA GLY A 142 9.74 -4.96 9.39
C GLY A 142 10.27 -3.77 10.18
N TRP A 143 9.83 -2.54 9.85
CA TRP A 143 10.20 -1.33 10.59
C TRP A 143 9.72 -1.38 12.05
N LEU A 144 8.55 -1.96 12.32
CA LEU A 144 7.97 -2.04 13.67
C LEU A 144 8.72 -3.10 14.50
N ALA A 145 9.06 -4.23 13.89
CA ALA A 145 9.88 -5.27 14.51
C ALA A 145 11.27 -4.73 14.88
N GLU A 146 11.93 -4.02 13.95
CA GLU A 146 13.23 -3.38 14.18
C GLU A 146 13.16 -2.36 15.32
N ARG A 147 12.15 -1.48 15.30
CA ARG A 147 11.97 -0.45 16.33
C ARG A 147 11.61 -1.01 17.70
N ALA A 148 10.93 -2.15 17.78
CA ALA A 148 10.63 -2.87 19.02
C ALA A 148 11.84 -3.68 19.54
N GLY A 149 12.93 -3.79 18.77
CA GLY A 149 14.08 -4.59 19.16
C GLY A 149 13.81 -6.10 19.13
N LEU A 150 12.79 -6.53 18.38
CA LEU A 150 12.56 -7.95 18.14
C LEU A 150 13.71 -8.50 17.29
N PRO A 151 14.22 -9.71 17.58
CA PRO A 151 15.19 -10.35 16.71
C PRO A 151 14.52 -10.52 15.35
N THR A 152 15.02 -9.81 14.34
CA THR A 152 14.66 -10.07 12.95
C THR A 152 15.12 -11.48 12.67
N SER A 153 14.23 -12.47 12.76
CA SER A 153 14.47 -13.76 12.15
C SER A 153 14.81 -13.46 10.69
N ASP A 154 16.00 -13.82 10.24
CA ASP A 154 16.40 -13.88 8.81
C ASP A 154 15.56 -14.93 8.02
N VAL A 155 14.36 -15.21 8.52
CA VAL A 155 13.33 -16.10 8.00
C VAL A 155 12.01 -15.34 8.21
N GLY A 156 11.71 -14.39 7.33
CA GLY A 156 10.44 -13.65 7.38
C GLY A 156 10.49 -12.16 7.08
N ASN A 157 11.47 -11.67 6.31
CA ASN A 157 11.26 -10.44 5.54
C ASN A 157 10.24 -10.74 4.43
N ALA A 158 8.97 -10.93 4.80
CA ALA A 158 7.85 -10.76 3.88
C ALA A 158 7.59 -9.25 3.84
N ASP A 159 8.50 -8.58 3.15
CA ASP A 159 8.28 -7.37 2.37
C ASP A 159 6.91 -6.70 2.61
N VAL A 160 6.90 -5.44 3.07
CA VAL A 160 6.13 -4.46 2.30
C VAL A 160 6.73 -4.55 0.90
N THR A 161 6.14 -5.39 0.05
CA THR A 161 6.65 -5.56 -1.30
C THR A 161 6.36 -4.25 -1.97
N GLU A 162 7.39 -3.41 -2.09
CA GLU A 162 7.50 -2.62 -3.31
C GLU A 162 7.22 -3.60 -4.44
N LEU A 163 6.00 -3.53 -4.97
CA LEU A 163 5.53 -4.42 -6.01
C LEU A 163 6.58 -4.43 -7.11
N ARG A 164 7.25 -5.57 -7.28
CA ARG A 164 8.41 -5.64 -8.16
C ARG A 164 7.92 -5.54 -9.60
N LYS A 165 8.41 -4.55 -10.34
CA LYS A 165 8.07 -4.41 -11.76
C LYS A 165 9.03 -5.25 -12.59
N ALA A 166 8.48 -6.16 -13.39
CA ALA A 166 9.24 -6.91 -14.37
C ALA A 166 9.47 -6.10 -15.65
N GLU A 167 10.70 -6.10 -16.12
CA GLU A 167 11.14 -5.60 -17.40
C GLU A 167 11.09 -6.69 -18.49
N VAL A 168 10.63 -6.29 -19.67
CA VAL A 168 10.52 -7.17 -20.84
C VAL A 168 11.89 -7.57 -21.37
N PHE A 169 12.87 -6.67 -21.27
CA PHE A 169 14.25 -6.82 -21.76
C PHE A 169 15.23 -6.31 -20.71
N ASP A 170 16.45 -6.83 -20.67
CA ASP A 170 17.52 -6.43 -19.73
C ASP A 170 18.27 -5.16 -20.18
N GLY A 171 17.97 -4.67 -21.38
CA GLY A 171 18.61 -3.50 -21.97
C GLY A 171 18.60 -3.54 -23.49
N ALA A 172 19.49 -2.74 -24.09
CA ALA A 172 19.70 -2.71 -25.54
C ALA A 172 21.17 -2.97 -25.90
N ASP A 173 21.41 -3.65 -27.02
CA ASP A 173 22.75 -3.84 -27.57
C ASP A 173 23.35 -2.52 -28.10
N GLY A 174 24.62 -2.56 -28.53
CA GLY A 174 25.29 -1.40 -29.12
C GLY A 174 24.67 -0.87 -30.43
N ALA A 175 23.66 -1.54 -30.97
CA ALA A 175 22.86 -1.13 -32.13
C ALA A 175 21.43 -0.72 -31.74
N GLY A 176 21.10 -0.66 -30.45
CA GLY A 176 19.78 -0.28 -29.93
C GLY A 176 18.72 -1.38 -29.99
N ARG A 177 19.10 -2.63 -30.27
CA ARG A 177 18.16 -3.76 -30.27
C ARG A 177 17.95 -4.28 -28.85
N PRO A 178 16.71 -4.62 -28.46
CA PRO A 178 16.44 -5.15 -27.13
C PRO A 178 17.16 -6.49 -26.92
N VAL A 179 17.77 -6.66 -25.76
CA VAL A 179 18.46 -7.89 -25.35
C VAL A 179 17.85 -8.41 -24.04
N ALA A 180 17.61 -9.71 -24.00
CA ALA A 180 17.32 -10.43 -22.76
C ALA A 180 18.32 -11.59 -22.65
N ASP A 181 19.35 -11.43 -21.81
CA ASP A 181 20.39 -12.45 -21.61
C ASP A 181 20.05 -13.26 -20.35
N ARG A 182 19.01 -14.10 -20.48
CA ARG A 182 18.44 -14.85 -19.35
C ARG A 182 18.36 -16.35 -19.67
N PRO A 183 18.35 -17.23 -18.66
CA PRO A 183 18.26 -18.67 -18.88
C PRO A 183 17.00 -19.06 -19.67
N VAL A 184 17.17 -19.91 -20.69
CA VAL A 184 16.05 -20.39 -21.51
C VAL A 184 15.13 -21.29 -20.68
N VAL A 185 13.84 -21.00 -20.73
CA VAL A 185 12.79 -21.80 -20.09
C VAL A 185 12.46 -23.02 -20.96
N GLY A 186 12.33 -24.20 -20.34
CA GLY A 186 11.94 -25.43 -21.03
C GLY A 186 10.52 -25.36 -21.64
N PRO A 187 10.20 -26.11 -22.71
CA PRO A 187 8.96 -25.94 -23.46
C PRO A 187 7.67 -26.21 -22.68
N GLN A 188 7.71 -27.14 -21.71
CA GLN A 188 6.56 -27.45 -20.85
C GLN A 188 6.34 -26.35 -19.80
N GLU A 189 7.42 -25.96 -19.14
CA GLU A 189 7.43 -24.87 -18.16
C GLU A 189 7.02 -23.54 -18.81
N ARG A 190 7.48 -23.28 -20.03
CA ARG A 190 7.11 -22.10 -20.82
C ARG A 190 5.60 -21.97 -20.98
N ALA A 191 4.89 -23.07 -21.26
CA ALA A 191 3.44 -23.04 -21.39
C ALA A 191 2.76 -22.66 -20.06
N GLN A 192 3.26 -23.17 -18.94
CA GLN A 192 2.74 -22.87 -17.60
C GLN A 192 3.02 -21.43 -17.19
N ILE A 193 4.21 -20.90 -17.51
CA ILE A 193 4.55 -19.50 -17.25
C ILE A 193 3.69 -18.57 -18.10
N ILE A 194 3.48 -18.88 -19.38
CA ILE A 194 2.60 -18.10 -20.23
C ILE A 194 1.18 -18.06 -19.65
N GLU A 195 0.65 -19.21 -19.24
CA GLU A 195 -0.68 -19.29 -18.65
C GLU A 195 -0.77 -18.46 -17.35
N TYR A 196 0.25 -18.56 -16.49
CA TYR A 196 0.33 -17.75 -15.26
C TYR A 196 0.28 -16.25 -15.57
N LEU A 197 1.16 -15.78 -16.47
CA LEU A 197 1.31 -14.37 -16.80
C LEU A 197 0.04 -13.77 -17.42
N GLU A 198 -0.72 -14.56 -18.18
CA GLU A 198 -1.96 -14.09 -18.84
C GLU A 198 -3.21 -14.21 -17.97
N ARG A 199 -3.23 -15.19 -17.06
CA ARG A 199 -4.37 -15.43 -16.17
C ARG A 199 -4.40 -14.46 -15.00
N ALA A 200 -3.26 -13.85 -14.68
CA ALA A 200 -3.17 -12.87 -13.61
C ALA A 200 -4.10 -11.67 -13.83
N PRO A 201 -4.70 -11.11 -12.76
CA PRO A 201 -5.53 -9.92 -12.84
C PRO A 201 -4.87 -8.77 -13.58
N ILE A 202 -5.63 -8.12 -14.47
CA ILE A 202 -5.24 -6.88 -15.13
C ILE A 202 -5.56 -5.71 -14.22
N VAL A 203 -4.58 -4.85 -13.98
CA VAL A 203 -4.72 -3.63 -13.15
C VAL A 203 -4.75 -2.36 -13.98
N LEU A 204 -4.12 -2.36 -15.15
CA LEU A 204 -4.15 -1.25 -16.11
C LEU A 204 -4.23 -1.78 -17.54
N ALA A 205 -5.02 -1.15 -18.38
CA ALA A 205 -5.14 -1.51 -19.80
C ALA A 205 -5.34 -0.28 -20.67
N ALA A 206 -4.49 -0.13 -21.68
CA ALA A 206 -4.73 0.82 -22.77
C ALA A 206 -5.61 0.18 -23.87
N ARG A 207 -6.27 1.02 -24.67
CA ARG A 207 -7.12 0.57 -25.80
C ARG A 207 -6.33 0.28 -27.09
N SER A 208 -5.02 0.54 -27.08
CA SER A 208 -4.11 0.37 -28.21
C SER A 208 -3.07 -0.71 -27.93
N TYR A 209 -2.38 -1.15 -28.99
CA TYR A 209 -1.25 -2.07 -28.92
C TYR A 209 0.05 -1.32 -29.26
N ASP A 210 1.17 -1.80 -28.72
CA ASP A 210 2.49 -1.30 -29.08
C ASP A 210 3.10 -2.13 -30.24
N THR A 211 4.15 -1.58 -30.85
CA THR A 211 4.90 -2.23 -31.93
C THR A 211 5.80 -3.32 -31.37
N ASP A 212 5.87 -4.44 -32.09
CA ASP A 212 6.79 -5.54 -31.75
C ASP A 212 8.24 -5.10 -32.07
N GLN A 213 9.07 -4.95 -31.03
CA GLN A 213 10.45 -4.47 -31.19
C GLN A 213 11.37 -5.50 -31.84
N LEU A 214 10.98 -6.79 -31.83
CA LEU A 214 11.71 -7.87 -32.49
C LEU A 214 11.19 -8.15 -33.91
N ASP A 215 10.00 -7.64 -34.24
CA ASP A 215 9.39 -7.70 -35.58
C ASP A 215 8.68 -6.37 -35.93
N PRO A 216 9.42 -5.26 -36.15
CA PRO A 216 8.83 -3.93 -36.30
C PRO A 216 7.98 -3.74 -37.57
N GLU A 217 8.14 -4.64 -38.56
CA GLU A 217 7.38 -4.65 -39.80
C GLU A 217 5.97 -5.27 -39.62
N ALA A 218 5.74 -5.95 -38.49
CA ALA A 218 4.42 -6.50 -38.15
C ALA A 218 3.47 -5.41 -37.63
N ALA A 219 2.16 -5.66 -37.77
CA ALA A 219 1.15 -4.79 -37.18
C ALA A 219 1.28 -4.77 -35.64
N ALA A 220 1.02 -3.62 -35.03
CA ALA A 220 1.07 -3.45 -33.58
C ALA A 220 0.19 -4.49 -32.87
N SER A 221 0.84 -5.36 -32.08
CA SER A 221 0.23 -6.53 -31.45
C SER A 221 0.66 -6.73 -29.99
N VAL A 222 1.60 -5.93 -29.48
CA VAL A 222 2.08 -6.02 -28.10
C VAL A 222 1.02 -5.43 -27.17
N PRO A 223 0.44 -6.20 -26.23
CA PRO A 223 -0.59 -5.69 -25.33
C PRO A 223 -0.04 -4.62 -24.38
N LEU A 224 -0.69 -3.46 -24.34
CA LEU A 224 -0.44 -2.41 -23.36
C LEU A 224 -1.30 -2.62 -22.11
N THR A 225 -1.16 -3.80 -21.51
CA THR A 225 -1.80 -4.16 -20.23
C THR A 225 -0.73 -4.32 -19.17
N PHE A 226 -1.12 -4.15 -17.90
CA PHE A 226 -0.31 -4.52 -16.75
C PHE A 226 -1.09 -5.52 -15.90
N HIS A 227 -0.40 -6.56 -15.48
CA HIS A 227 -0.91 -7.62 -14.65
C HIS A 227 -0.19 -7.64 -13.30
N THR A 228 -0.81 -8.25 -12.30
CA THR A 228 -0.18 -8.47 -11.00
C THR A 228 -0.66 -9.78 -10.35
N ASP A 229 0.21 -10.43 -9.60
CA ASP A 229 -0.09 -11.50 -8.64
C ASP A 229 -0.07 -11.03 -7.18
N GLY A 230 0.15 -9.73 -6.95
CA GLY A 230 0.24 -9.13 -5.62
C GLY A 230 1.66 -9.01 -5.06
N ASP A 231 2.65 -9.66 -5.66
CA ASP A 231 4.08 -9.49 -5.33
C ASP A 231 4.84 -8.81 -6.49
N TRP A 232 4.44 -9.14 -7.73
CA TRP A 232 5.00 -8.64 -8.98
C TRP A 232 3.96 -7.87 -9.79
N ILE A 233 4.44 -6.91 -10.57
CA ILE A 233 3.72 -6.24 -11.65
C ILE A 233 4.47 -6.50 -12.94
N TRP A 234 3.78 -6.90 -14.00
CA TRP A 234 4.42 -7.08 -15.31
C TRP A 234 3.55 -6.56 -16.44
N PRO A 235 4.15 -6.01 -17.51
CA PRO A 235 3.42 -5.68 -18.71
C PRO A 235 3.00 -6.95 -19.46
N GLY A 236 1.84 -6.92 -20.14
CA GLY A 236 1.36 -8.01 -21.00
C GLY A 236 2.34 -8.36 -22.13
N ALA A 237 3.25 -7.44 -22.45
CA ALA A 237 4.40 -7.67 -23.30
C ALA A 237 5.24 -8.89 -22.88
N VAL A 238 5.45 -9.15 -21.57
CA VAL A 238 6.27 -10.27 -21.10
C VAL A 238 5.72 -11.62 -21.60
N GLY A 239 4.41 -11.85 -21.44
CA GLY A 239 3.75 -13.05 -21.94
C GLY A 239 3.75 -13.13 -23.47
N TYR A 240 3.56 -11.99 -24.15
CA TYR A 240 3.59 -11.90 -25.61
C TYR A 240 4.96 -12.30 -26.18
N TYR A 241 6.06 -11.72 -25.67
CA TYR A 241 7.42 -11.98 -26.16
C TYR A 241 7.89 -13.39 -25.82
N LEU A 242 7.51 -13.93 -24.66
CA LEU A 242 7.77 -15.34 -24.34
C LEU A 242 7.04 -16.29 -25.30
N ARG A 243 5.78 -16.01 -25.64
CA ARG A 243 5.01 -16.85 -26.57
C ARG A 243 5.54 -16.78 -28.00
N ARG A 244 5.75 -15.57 -28.52
CA ARG A 244 6.00 -15.35 -29.95
C ARG A 244 7.48 -15.46 -30.32
N HIS A 245 8.34 -14.93 -29.47
CA HIS A 245 9.78 -14.81 -29.73
C HIS A 245 10.65 -15.68 -28.82
N ASN A 246 10.02 -16.43 -27.89
CA ASN A 246 10.71 -17.24 -26.90
C ASN A 246 11.69 -16.44 -26.04
N VAL A 247 11.38 -15.16 -25.81
CA VAL A 247 12.16 -14.29 -24.92
C VAL A 247 11.86 -14.67 -23.48
N PRO A 248 12.85 -15.16 -22.70
CA PRO A 248 12.63 -15.53 -21.31
C PRO A 248 12.25 -14.30 -20.44
N PRO A 249 11.26 -14.42 -19.53
CA PRO A 249 11.04 -13.42 -18.48
C PRO A 249 12.24 -13.35 -17.53
N GLU A 250 12.26 -12.35 -16.65
CA GLU A 250 13.28 -12.22 -15.63
C GLU A 250 13.42 -13.49 -14.79
N THR A 251 14.66 -13.86 -14.48
CA THR A 251 14.96 -15.09 -13.72
C THR A 251 14.25 -15.08 -12.37
N GLU A 252 14.23 -13.94 -11.67
CA GLU A 252 13.54 -13.80 -10.39
C GLU A 252 12.02 -13.99 -10.52
N LEU A 253 11.41 -13.46 -11.59
CA LEU A 253 9.99 -13.67 -11.87
C LEU A 253 9.70 -15.14 -12.19
N VAL A 254 10.54 -15.81 -12.96
CA VAL A 254 10.40 -17.24 -13.26
C VAL A 254 10.51 -18.08 -11.99
N GLU A 255 11.48 -17.78 -11.13
CA GLU A 255 11.64 -18.44 -9.82
C GLU A 255 10.47 -18.19 -8.89
N HIS A 256 9.92 -16.97 -8.90
CA HIS A 256 8.70 -16.64 -8.19
C HIS A 256 7.49 -17.47 -8.66
N ILE A 257 7.25 -17.54 -9.96
CA ILE A 257 6.15 -18.34 -10.54
C ILE A 257 6.30 -19.82 -10.17
N ARG A 258 7.54 -20.34 -10.16
CA ARG A 258 7.83 -21.72 -9.70
C ARG A 258 7.45 -21.91 -8.23
N ARG A 259 7.80 -20.96 -7.36
CA ARG A 259 7.45 -21.00 -5.92
C ARG A 259 5.94 -20.97 -5.71
N GLN A 260 5.21 -20.23 -6.54
CA GLN A 260 3.74 -20.18 -6.55
C GLN A 260 3.10 -21.42 -7.20
N GLY A 261 3.89 -22.41 -7.62
CA GLY A 261 3.38 -23.64 -8.24
C GLY A 261 2.64 -23.38 -9.55
N PHE A 262 2.97 -22.31 -10.27
CA PHE A 262 2.27 -21.87 -11.49
C PHE A 262 0.78 -21.59 -11.27
N GLN A 263 0.36 -21.22 -10.05
CA GLN A 263 -1.01 -20.82 -9.75
C GLN A 263 -1.05 -19.36 -9.32
N VAL A 264 -1.86 -18.55 -10.01
CA VAL A 264 -2.03 -17.14 -9.65
C VAL A 264 -2.78 -17.07 -8.32
N PRO A 265 -2.23 -16.39 -7.30
CA PRO A 265 -2.91 -16.18 -6.04
C PRO A 265 -4.11 -15.23 -6.20
N GLU A 266 -5.00 -15.23 -5.21
CA GLU A 266 -6.11 -14.29 -5.17
C GLU A 266 -5.59 -12.89 -4.79
N VAL A 267 -5.64 -11.96 -5.73
CA VAL A 267 -5.20 -10.57 -5.49
C VAL A 267 -6.39 -9.72 -5.04
N GLY A 268 -6.32 -9.26 -3.79
CA GLY A 268 -7.29 -8.34 -3.19
C GLY A 268 -7.32 -6.96 -3.86
N GLU A 269 -8.40 -6.22 -3.66
CA GLU A 269 -8.64 -4.91 -4.30
C GLU A 269 -7.57 -3.88 -3.93
N GLN A 270 -7.19 -3.80 -2.64
CA GLN A 270 -6.14 -2.91 -2.15
C GLN A 270 -4.79 -3.12 -2.85
N THR A 271 -4.39 -4.37 -3.06
CA THR A 271 -3.12 -4.71 -3.75
C THR A 271 -3.16 -4.32 -5.23
N ARG A 272 -4.34 -4.40 -5.86
CA ARG A 272 -4.52 -3.94 -7.25
C ARG A 272 -4.39 -2.43 -7.36
N GLU A 273 -4.93 -1.68 -6.40
CA GLU A 273 -4.79 -0.22 -6.35
C GLU A 273 -3.33 0.20 -6.14
N LEU A 274 -2.61 -0.47 -5.23
CA LEU A 274 -1.16 -0.26 -5.06
C LEU A 274 -0.39 -0.53 -6.36
N ALA A 275 -0.78 -1.56 -7.10
CA ALA A 275 -0.17 -1.86 -8.40
C ALA A 275 -0.41 -0.75 -9.43
N VAL A 276 -1.61 -0.18 -9.47
CA VAL A 276 -1.92 0.97 -10.34
C VAL A 276 -1.05 2.17 -9.98
N SER A 277 -0.99 2.55 -8.70
CA SER A 277 -0.19 3.69 -8.24
C SER A 277 1.31 3.51 -8.52
N ALA A 278 1.81 2.27 -8.36
CA ALA A 278 3.18 1.95 -8.73
C ALA A 278 3.42 2.19 -10.24
N ILE A 279 2.49 1.79 -11.12
CA ILE A 279 2.63 1.96 -12.59
C ILE A 279 2.54 3.42 -13.03
N THR A 280 1.59 4.19 -12.50
CA THR A 280 1.35 5.59 -12.91
C THR A 280 2.39 6.57 -12.38
N GLY A 281 3.23 6.15 -11.43
CA GLY A 281 4.30 6.99 -10.89
C GLY A 281 3.78 8.13 -10.01
N GLU A 282 2.62 7.95 -9.38
CA GLU A 282 2.13 8.86 -8.32
C GLU A 282 2.98 8.68 -7.05
N HIS A 283 4.25 9.05 -7.13
CA HIS A 283 5.03 9.44 -5.97
C HIS A 283 4.56 10.84 -5.62
N GLY A 284 3.54 10.93 -4.77
CA GLY A 284 3.12 12.18 -4.15
C GLY A 284 4.32 12.79 -3.41
N GLY A 285 4.76 13.95 -3.89
CA GLY A 285 5.77 14.79 -3.24
C GLY A 285 5.22 15.62 -2.09
#